data_AF-A0A2C9K9W1-F1
#
_entry.id   AF-A0A2C9K9W1-F1
#
_cell.length_a   1.000
_cell.length_b   1.000
_cell.length_c   1.000
_cell.angle_alpha   90.00
_cell.angle_beta   90.00
_cell.angle_gamma   90.00
#
_symmetry.space_group_name_H-M   'P 1'
#
loop_
_entity.id
_entity.type
_entity.pdbx_description
1 polymer ?
#
loop_
_entity_poly.entity_id
_entity_poly.type
_entity_poly.pdbx_seq_one_letter_code
_entity_poly.pdbx_strand_id
1 'polypeptide(L)'
;MALKHFNLTNPVFQIFLGHCALVLLKTSLMSIVTVLVFYASTPQKKVLKIKSDKDHEEKSQTITEYSQVERVRRCHRNDLENVLPFILLGLMYVATNPDLTTADFIFRTFTISRFIHTFVYLLTLPQPLRAIAFVVGFVINIYMTWYIITAALF
;
A
#
# COMPACT_ATOMS: atom_id res chain seq x y z
N MET A 1 -4.06 33.04 -0.90
CA MET A 1 -4.50 32.27 -2.07
C MET A 1 -4.43 30.77 -1.84
N ALA A 2 -3.30 30.20 -1.38
CA ALA A 2 -3.16 28.77 -1.06
C ALA A 2 -4.15 28.21 -0.02
N LEU A 3 -4.50 28.98 1.02
CA LEU A 3 -5.47 28.57 2.04
C LEU A 3 -6.89 28.30 1.50
N LYS A 4 -7.26 28.82 0.32
CA LYS A 4 -8.59 28.55 -0.27
C LYS A 4 -8.71 27.12 -0.82
N HIS A 5 -7.58 26.50 -1.17
CA HIS A 5 -7.56 25.18 -1.81
C HIS A 5 -7.52 24.03 -0.78
N PHE A 6 -6.89 24.24 0.38
CA PHE A 6 -6.82 23.28 1.48
C PHE A 6 -7.93 23.50 2.53
N ASN A 7 -9.16 23.62 2.07
CA ASN A 7 -10.33 23.73 2.94
C ASN A 7 -11.30 22.60 2.65
N LEU A 8 -12.00 22.14 3.69
CA LEU A 8 -13.06 21.14 3.57
C LEU A 8 -14.25 21.63 2.73
N THR A 9 -14.27 22.88 2.28
CA THR A 9 -15.26 23.37 1.31
C THR A 9 -14.91 22.99 -0.13
N ASN A 10 -13.66 22.64 -0.42
CA ASN A 10 -13.26 22.17 -1.75
C ASN A 10 -13.58 20.67 -1.89
N PRO A 11 -14.49 20.28 -2.80
CA PRO A 11 -14.90 18.89 -2.96
C PRO A 11 -13.74 17.97 -3.41
N VAL A 12 -12.78 18.49 -4.18
CA VAL A 12 -11.59 17.72 -4.60
C VAL A 12 -10.71 17.38 -3.39
N PHE A 13 -10.53 18.34 -2.48
CA PHE A 13 -9.72 18.13 -1.27
C PHE A 13 -10.39 17.14 -0.30
N GLN A 14 -11.72 17.18 -0.16
CA GLN A 14 -12.46 16.21 0.64
C GLN A 14 -12.28 14.78 0.13
N ILE A 15 -12.44 14.58 -1.19
CA ILE A 15 -12.28 13.26 -1.82
C ILE A 15 -10.84 12.77 -1.64
N PHE A 16 -9.86 13.65 -1.89
CA PHE A 16 -8.44 13.35 -1.68
C PHE A 16 -8.16 12.91 -0.23
N LEU A 17 -8.63 13.67 0.77
CA LEU A 17 -8.44 13.34 2.18
C LEU A 17 -9.08 11.99 2.55
N GLY A 18 -10.30 11.72 2.04
CA GLY A 18 -10.97 10.45 2.27
C GLY A 18 -10.17 9.26 1.74
N HIS A 19 -9.70 9.34 0.50
CA HIS A 19 -8.89 8.28 -0.11
C HIS A 19 -7.51 8.13 0.55
N CYS A 20 -6.85 9.24 0.88
CA CYS A 20 -5.58 9.23 1.61
C CYS A 20 -5.72 8.58 2.98
N ALA A 21 -6.74 8.96 3.76
CA ALA A 21 -7.00 8.37 5.06
C ALA A 21 -7.26 6.86 4.95
N LEU A 22 -8.04 6.44 3.95
CA LEU A 22 -8.39 5.05 3.72
C LEU A 22 -7.14 4.21 3.34
N VAL A 23 -6.31 4.71 2.44
CA VAL A 23 -5.06 4.04 2.03
C VAL A 23 -4.04 4.00 3.18
N LEU A 24 -3.91 5.09 3.95
CA LEU A 24 -3.06 5.15 5.14
C LEU A 24 -3.53 4.17 6.21
N LEU A 25 -4.83 4.12 6.49
CA LEU A 25 -5.42 3.15 7.41
C LEU A 25 -5.07 1.72 7.00
N LYS A 26 -5.22 1.40 5.71
CA LYS A 26 -4.81 0.10 5.15
C LYS A 26 -3.33 -0.19 5.40
N THR A 27 -2.43 0.77 5.16
CA THR A 27 -1.00 0.59 5.40
C THR A 27 -0.66 0.40 6.87
N SER A 28 -1.35 1.10 7.78
CA SER A 28 -1.20 0.93 9.23
C SER A 28 -1.68 -0.44 9.70
N LEU A 29 -2.82 -0.92 9.19
CA LEU A 29 -3.31 -2.28 9.46
C LEU A 29 -2.30 -3.34 8.98
N MET A 30 -1.69 -3.16 7.80
CA MET A 30 -0.65 -4.06 7.31
C MET A 30 0.61 -4.08 8.19
N SER A 31 0.96 -2.96 8.83
CA SER A 31 2.05 -2.92 9.82
C SER A 31 1.73 -3.82 11.02
N ILE A 32 0.50 -3.74 11.54
CA ILE A 32 0.04 -4.60 12.65
C ILE A 32 0.07 -6.08 12.24
N VAL A 33 -0.42 -6.42 11.05
CA VAL A 33 -0.38 -7.81 10.53
C VAL A 33 1.07 -8.32 10.43
N THR A 34 2.01 -7.48 10.00
CA THR A 34 3.44 -7.84 9.95
C THR A 34 3.97 -8.20 11.33
N VAL A 35 3.63 -7.40 12.34
CA VAL A 35 4.01 -7.64 13.74
C VAL A 35 3.36 -8.92 14.25
N LEU A 36 2.06 -9.15 13.99
CA LEU A 36 1.36 -10.37 14.41
C LEU A 36 1.96 -11.63 13.77
N VAL A 37 2.24 -11.59 12.47
CA VAL A 37 2.88 -12.71 11.74
C VAL A 37 4.29 -12.96 12.25
N PHE A 38 5.04 -11.90 12.55
CA PHE A 38 6.36 -12.01 13.16
C PHE A 38 6.27 -12.66 14.55
N TYR A 39 5.41 -12.17 15.45
CA TYR A 39 5.20 -12.75 16.78
C TYR A 39 4.70 -14.19 16.75
N ALA A 40 3.82 -14.54 15.80
CA ALA A 40 3.35 -15.90 15.59
C ALA A 40 4.48 -16.82 15.10
N SER A 41 5.45 -16.27 14.36
CA SER A 41 6.61 -16.99 13.83
C SER A 41 7.83 -16.95 14.79
N THR A 42 7.74 -16.25 15.93
CA THR A 42 8.85 -16.13 16.89
C THR A 42 9.07 -17.47 17.63
N PRO A 43 10.30 -18.02 17.64
CA PRO A 43 10.61 -19.39 18.06
C PRO A 43 10.46 -19.69 19.56
N GLN A 44 10.16 -18.70 20.40
CA GLN A 44 10.03 -18.87 21.87
C GLN A 44 8.95 -19.89 22.26
N LYS A 45 7.89 -20.04 21.45
CA LYS A 45 6.85 -21.08 21.68
C LYS A 45 7.28 -22.49 21.25
N LYS A 46 8.29 -22.63 20.39
CA LYS A 46 8.77 -23.94 19.89
C LYS A 46 9.87 -24.54 20.77
N VAL A 47 10.68 -23.73 21.47
CA VAL A 47 11.74 -24.26 22.37
C VAL A 47 11.18 -25.18 23.48
N LEU A 48 9.93 -24.99 23.89
CA LEU A 48 9.24 -25.89 24.83
C LEU A 48 8.78 -27.21 24.21
N LYS A 49 8.63 -27.30 22.88
CA LYS A 49 8.30 -28.53 22.14
C LYS A 49 9.54 -29.29 21.63
N ILE A 50 10.69 -28.64 21.52
CA ILE A 50 11.97 -29.22 21.03
C ILE A 50 12.43 -30.44 21.84
N LYS A 51 11.93 -30.63 23.07
CA LYS A 51 12.30 -31.80 23.89
C LYS A 51 11.69 -33.13 23.42
N SER A 52 10.86 -33.12 22.38
CA SER A 52 10.11 -34.28 21.89
C SER A 52 10.20 -34.38 20.37
N ASP A 53 11.30 -34.94 19.87
CA ASP A 53 11.35 -35.77 18.65
C ASP A 53 10.76 -35.15 17.35
N LYS A 54 11.57 -34.50 16.47
CA LYS A 54 11.33 -34.29 14.99
C LYS A 54 12.28 -33.25 14.31
N ASP A 55 13.54 -33.60 14.06
CA ASP A 55 14.53 -32.65 13.49
C ASP A 55 14.37 -32.33 11.98
N HIS A 56 13.79 -33.23 11.17
CA HIS A 56 13.64 -33.04 9.72
C HIS A 56 12.38 -32.24 9.34
N GLU A 57 11.29 -32.40 10.10
CA GLU A 57 10.02 -31.70 9.86
C GLU A 57 10.11 -30.23 10.33
N GLU A 58 10.86 -29.97 11.41
CA GLU A 58 11.10 -28.63 11.94
C GLU A 58 11.91 -27.76 10.98
N LYS A 59 12.97 -28.27 10.36
CA LYS A 59 13.81 -27.48 9.44
C LYS A 59 12.99 -26.96 8.25
N SER A 60 12.07 -27.77 7.72
CA SER A 60 11.14 -27.38 6.66
C SER A 60 10.13 -26.31 7.12
N GLN A 61 9.57 -26.46 8.32
CA GLN A 61 8.63 -25.50 8.91
C GLN A 61 9.27 -24.15 9.24
N THR A 62 10.49 -24.14 9.78
CA THR A 62 11.21 -22.89 10.10
C THR A 62 11.56 -22.11 8.84
N ILE A 63 11.96 -22.80 7.76
CA ILE A 63 12.23 -22.17 6.45
C ILE A 63 10.94 -21.57 5.85
N THR A 64 9.80 -22.26 5.97
CA THR A 64 8.52 -21.76 5.46
C THR A 64 8.00 -20.57 6.27
N GLU A 65 8.09 -20.59 7.61
CA GLU A 65 7.70 -19.48 8.49
C GLU A 65 8.53 -18.21 8.22
N TYR A 66 9.86 -18.35 8.11
CA TYR A 66 10.75 -17.23 7.78
C TYR A 66 10.41 -16.64 6.40
N SER A 67 10.11 -17.49 5.42
CA SER A 67 9.63 -17.06 4.10
C SER A 67 8.32 -16.28 4.17
N GLN A 68 7.38 -16.62 5.06
CA GLN A 68 6.12 -15.86 5.21
C GLN A 68 6.34 -14.47 5.83
N VAL A 69 7.17 -14.36 6.86
CA VAL A 69 7.54 -13.06 7.46
C VAL A 69 8.16 -12.14 6.41
N GLU A 70 9.11 -12.67 5.64
CA GLU A 70 9.79 -11.87 4.62
C GLU A 70 8.85 -11.48 3.47
N ARG A 71 7.89 -12.35 3.11
CA ARG A 71 6.82 -12.04 2.17
C ARG A 71 5.98 -10.86 2.65
N VAL A 72 5.49 -10.88 3.88
CA VAL A 72 4.67 -9.79 4.42
C VAL A 72 5.46 -8.48 4.48
N ARG A 73 6.74 -8.53 4.90
CA ARG A 73 7.62 -7.35 4.91
C ARG A 73 7.81 -6.75 3.52
N ARG A 74 7.99 -7.59 2.49
CA ARG A 74 8.07 -7.14 1.08
C ARG A 74 6.75 -6.51 0.59
N CYS A 75 5.60 -7.02 1.03
CA CYS A 75 4.30 -6.39 0.75
C CYS A 75 4.22 -5.00 1.35
N HIS A 76 4.53 -4.88 2.64
CA HIS A 76 4.47 -3.63 3.36
C HIS A 76 5.41 -2.57 2.77
N ARG A 77 6.64 -2.97 2.41
CA ARG A 77 7.59 -2.08 1.74
C ARG A 77 7.07 -1.60 0.38
N ASN A 78 6.53 -2.49 -0.45
CA ASN A 78 6.00 -2.09 -1.76
C ASN A 78 4.77 -1.17 -1.63
N ASP A 79 3.94 -1.40 -0.61
CA ASP A 79 2.84 -0.49 -0.30
C ASP A 79 3.37 0.91 0.07
N LEU A 80 4.38 1.01 0.95
CA LEU A 80 4.99 2.29 1.32
C LEU A 80 5.62 3.01 0.12
N GLU A 81 6.34 2.29 -0.74
CA GLU A 81 6.98 2.82 -1.96
C GLU A 81 5.97 3.44 -2.94
N ASN A 82 4.70 3.03 -2.92
CA ASN A 82 3.66 3.56 -3.82
C ASN A 82 2.75 4.58 -3.15
N VAL A 83 2.40 4.37 -1.88
CA VAL A 83 1.49 5.23 -1.12
C VAL A 83 2.15 6.58 -0.80
N LEU A 84 3.45 6.58 -0.49
CA LEU A 84 4.18 7.82 -0.18
C LEU A 84 4.19 8.79 -1.39
N PRO A 85 4.58 8.38 -2.62
CA PRO A 85 4.45 9.23 -3.79
C PRO A 85 3.02 9.70 -4.03
N PHE A 86 2.03 8.82 -3.89
CA PHE A 86 0.63 9.17 -4.12
C PHE A 86 0.13 10.28 -3.20
N ILE A 87 0.47 10.25 -1.92
CA ILE A 87 0.06 11.29 -0.96
C ILE A 87 0.71 12.63 -1.30
N LEU A 88 2.00 12.62 -1.61
CA LEU A 88 2.74 13.84 -1.96
C LEU A 88 2.25 14.44 -3.28
N LEU A 89 2.14 13.62 -4.32
CA LEU A 89 1.64 14.02 -5.63
C LEU A 89 0.17 14.44 -5.56
N GLY A 90 -0.67 13.73 -4.81
CA GLY A 90 -2.07 14.09 -4.66
C GLY A 90 -2.25 15.43 -3.94
N LEU A 91 -1.41 15.76 -2.96
CA LEU A 91 -1.42 17.09 -2.33
C LEU A 91 -1.07 18.19 -3.32
N MET A 92 -0.03 17.98 -4.13
CA MET A 92 0.36 18.90 -5.21
C MET A 92 -0.73 18.99 -6.29
N TYR A 93 -1.37 17.88 -6.63
CA TYR A 93 -2.44 17.82 -7.62
C TYR A 93 -3.65 18.63 -7.15
N VAL A 94 -4.08 18.54 -5.89
CA VAL A 94 -5.17 19.40 -5.36
C VAL A 94 -4.83 20.89 -5.48
N ALA A 95 -3.56 21.27 -5.30
CA ALA A 95 -3.14 22.67 -5.44
C ALA A 95 -3.31 23.22 -6.87
N THR A 96 -3.32 22.34 -7.88
CA THR A 96 -3.51 22.72 -9.30
C THR A 96 -4.98 22.91 -9.72
N ASN A 97 -5.95 22.76 -8.81
CA ASN A 97 -7.40 22.82 -9.08
C ASN A 97 -7.85 22.01 -10.32
N PRO A 98 -7.63 20.69 -10.30
CA PRO A 98 -8.07 19.80 -11.36
C PRO A 98 -9.60 19.67 -11.36
N ASP A 99 -10.15 19.19 -12.48
CA ASP A 99 -11.55 18.84 -12.57
C ASP A 99 -11.93 17.74 -11.55
N LEU A 100 -13.10 17.91 -10.92
CA LEU A 100 -13.60 17.02 -9.86
C LEU A 100 -13.70 15.57 -10.34
N THR A 101 -14.26 15.35 -11.53
CA THR A 101 -14.58 14.01 -12.03
C THR A 101 -13.30 13.23 -12.33
N THR A 102 -12.32 13.92 -12.91
CA THR A 102 -11.01 13.34 -13.21
C THR A 102 -10.25 13.01 -11.93
N ALA A 103 -10.27 13.90 -10.94
CA ALA A 103 -9.63 13.67 -9.65
C ALA A 103 -10.24 12.47 -8.89
N ASP A 104 -11.57 12.39 -8.81
CA ASP A 104 -12.26 11.26 -8.16
C ASP A 104 -11.92 9.93 -8.84
N PHE A 105 -11.94 9.89 -10.18
CA PHE A 105 -11.58 8.68 -10.92
C PHE A 105 -10.15 8.20 -10.64
N ILE A 106 -9.18 9.13 -10.61
CA ILE A 106 -7.77 8.81 -10.33
C ILE A 106 -7.59 8.29 -8.91
N PHE A 107 -8.16 8.98 -7.91
CA PHE A 107 -8.02 8.59 -6.50
C PHE A 107 -8.72 7.25 -6.20
N ARG A 108 -9.90 7.02 -6.78
CA ARG A 108 -10.60 5.73 -6.69
C ARG A 108 -9.80 4.60 -7.32
N THR A 109 -9.32 4.79 -8.55
CA THR A 109 -8.57 3.76 -9.27
C THR A 109 -7.28 3.38 -8.53
N PHE A 110 -6.57 4.38 -7.99
CA PHE A 110 -5.38 4.13 -7.17
C PHE A 110 -5.72 3.33 -5.92
N THR A 111 -6.76 3.76 -5.19
CA THR A 111 -7.22 3.08 -3.97
C THR A 111 -7.56 1.62 -4.28
N ILE A 112 -8.45 1.37 -5.24
CA ILE A 112 -8.88 0.02 -5.63
C ILE A 112 -7.67 -0.85 -6.03
N SER A 113 -6.76 -0.32 -6.86
CA SER A 113 -5.53 -1.01 -7.25
C SER A 113 -4.70 -1.45 -6.03
N ARG A 114 -4.56 -0.59 -5.00
CA ARG A 114 -3.83 -0.92 -3.78
C ARG A 114 -4.52 -1.98 -2.93
N PHE A 115 -5.85 -1.95 -2.84
CA PHE A 115 -6.59 -3.01 -2.16
C PHE A 115 -6.40 -4.34 -2.87
N ILE A 116 -6.58 -4.38 -4.20
CA ILE A 116 -6.37 -5.58 -5.01
C ILE A 116 -4.93 -6.10 -4.85
N HIS A 117 -3.92 -5.24 -4.91
CA HIS A 117 -2.52 -5.64 -4.69
C HIS A 117 -2.33 -6.35 -3.34
N THR A 118 -2.98 -5.84 -2.28
CA THR A 118 -2.91 -6.41 -0.94
C THR A 118 -3.62 -7.75 -0.84
N PHE A 119 -4.82 -7.87 -1.41
CA PHE A 119 -5.58 -9.13 -1.44
C PHE A 119 -4.85 -10.21 -2.23
N VAL A 120 -4.31 -9.87 -3.40
CA VAL A 120 -3.50 -10.79 -4.23
C VAL A 120 -2.29 -11.29 -3.46
N TYR A 121 -1.67 -10.43 -2.65
CA TYR A 121 -0.53 -10.80 -1.82
C TYR A 121 -0.89 -11.79 -0.72
N LEU A 122 -1.99 -11.53 0.00
CA LEU A 122 -2.46 -12.37 1.09
C LEU A 122 -2.98 -13.73 0.61
N LEU A 123 -3.67 -13.76 -0.53
CA LEU A 123 -4.27 -14.97 -1.09
C LEU A 123 -3.26 -15.83 -1.88
N THR A 124 -1.98 -15.45 -1.91
CA THR A 124 -0.92 -16.16 -2.66
C THR A 124 -1.32 -16.48 -4.11
N LEU A 125 -2.03 -15.56 -4.75
CA LEU A 125 -2.46 -15.76 -6.12
C LEU A 125 -1.25 -15.80 -7.07
N PRO A 126 -1.31 -16.63 -8.13
CA PRO A 126 -0.20 -16.76 -9.07
C PRO A 126 0.12 -15.43 -9.74
N GLN A 127 1.41 -15.20 -9.99
CA GLN A 127 1.90 -14.05 -10.77
C GLN A 127 1.30 -14.15 -12.18
N PRO A 128 0.31 -13.29 -12.52
CA PRO A 128 0.58 -11.96 -13.10
C PRO A 128 -0.21 -10.80 -12.48
N LEU A 129 -1.26 -11.08 -11.69
CA LEU A 129 -2.17 -10.07 -11.13
C LEU A 129 -1.45 -9.04 -10.26
N ARG A 130 -0.42 -9.47 -9.54
CA ARG A 130 0.39 -8.59 -8.68
C ARG A 130 1.14 -7.52 -9.48
N ALA A 131 1.72 -7.91 -10.61
CA ALA A 131 2.46 -6.99 -11.48
C ALA A 131 1.51 -5.98 -12.13
N ILE A 132 0.34 -6.44 -12.59
CA ILE A 132 -0.68 -5.57 -13.20
C ILE A 132 -1.15 -4.52 -12.18
N ALA A 133 -1.49 -4.95 -10.95
CA ALA A 133 -1.89 -4.03 -9.90
C ALA A 133 -0.80 -2.99 -9.61
N PHE A 134 0.48 -3.42 -9.52
CA PHE A 134 1.62 -2.51 -9.37
C PHE A 134 1.71 -1.48 -10.50
N VAL A 135 1.65 -1.92 -11.76
CA VAL A 135 1.75 -1.05 -12.94
C VAL A 135 0.65 -0.01 -12.95
N VAL A 136 -0.60 -0.37 -12.60
CA VAL A 136 -1.71 0.58 -12.53
C VAL A 136 -1.41 1.72 -11.54
N GLY A 137 -0.92 1.39 -10.34
CA GLY A 137 -0.56 2.40 -9.35
C GLY A 137 0.59 3.30 -9.82
N PHE A 138 1.57 2.71 -10.51
CA PHE A 138 2.72 3.43 -11.05
C PHE A 138 2.32 4.41 -12.17
N VAL A 139 1.47 3.97 -13.11
CA VAL A 139 0.95 4.81 -14.20
C VAL A 139 0.18 6.01 -13.66
N ILE A 140 -0.62 5.82 -12.60
CA ILE A 140 -1.35 6.91 -11.94
C ILE A 140 -0.39 7.95 -11.36
N ASN A 141 0.68 7.52 -10.68
CA ASN A 141 1.69 8.44 -10.15
C ASN A 141 2.39 9.21 -11.28
N ILE A 142 2.73 8.56 -12.40
CA ILE A 142 3.31 9.23 -13.57
C ILE A 142 2.34 10.27 -14.14
N TYR A 143 1.06 9.91 -14.30
CA TYR A 143 0.05 10.83 -14.81
C TYR A 143 -0.09 12.09 -13.93
N MET A 144 -0.21 11.91 -12.60
CA MET A 144 -0.29 13.05 -11.68
C MET A 144 0.97 13.92 -11.77
N THR A 145 2.15 13.29 -11.84
CA THR A 145 3.43 14.00 -11.96
C THR A 145 3.47 14.83 -13.24
N TRP A 146 3.10 14.24 -14.38
CA TRP A 146 3.07 14.92 -15.66
C TRP A 146 2.12 16.13 -15.63
N TYR A 147 0.91 15.96 -15.08
CA TYR A 147 -0.07 17.03 -14.97
C TYR A 147 0.45 18.20 -14.10
N ILE A 148 1.06 17.89 -12.95
CA ILE A 148 1.63 18.90 -12.06
C ILE A 148 2.76 19.67 -12.77
N ILE A 149 3.64 18.97 -13.50
CA ILE A 149 4.73 19.60 -14.26
C ILE A 149 4.16 20.56 -15.31
N THR A 150 3.13 20.15 -16.05
CA THR A 150 2.50 21.01 -17.07
C THR A 150 1.81 22.22 -16.47
N ALA A 151 1.16 22.07 -15.31
CA ALA A 151 0.47 23.16 -14.61
C ALA A 151 1.42 24.10 -13.84
N ALA A 152 2.67 23.68 -13.59
CA ALA A 152 3.67 24.50 -12.92
C ALA A 152 4.58 25.26 -13.89
N LEU A 153 4.78 24.72 -15.11
CA LEU A 153 5.60 25.34 -16.16
C LEU A 153 4.86 26.35 -17.03
N PHE A 154 3.52 26.30 -17.05
CA PHE A 154 2.64 27.23 -17.77
C PHE A 154 1.65 27.87 -16.80
#